data_AF-A0A9X7P787-F1
#
_entry.id   AF-A0A9X7P787-F1
#
_cell.length_a   1.000
_cell.length_b   1.000
_cell.length_c   1.000
_cell.angle_alpha   90.00
_cell.angle_beta   90.00
_cell.angle_gamma   90.00
#
_symmetry.space_group_name_H-M   'P 1'
#
loop_
_entity.id
_entity.type
_entity.pdbx_description
1 polymer ?
#
loop_
_entity_poly.entity_id
_entity_poly.type
_entity_poly.pdbx_seq_one_letter_code
_entity_poly.pdbx_strand_id
1 'polypeptide(L)'
;MLLGLAGLILEATLLPALKMAGVKADLLTVFLAIFAFLKGAPRGAALGFIYGLLEDLYLAKFLGLNALTRMVSGYLMGLSKDWLNQDNLLGPAILAFLATIGQGFLFLLVGHLAGFKYPWLAGLLNVVLPMAVYNGSLALLGYSFYQGGAAWGTRKRKIGS
;
A
#
# COMPACT_ATOMS: atom_id res chain seq x y z
N MET A 1 -16.69 0.87 -2.45
CA MET A 1 -16.92 -0.42 -1.78
C MET A 1 -16.77 -1.60 -2.74
N LEU A 2 -17.46 -1.63 -3.89
CA LEU A 2 -17.29 -2.71 -4.89
C LEU A 2 -15.86 -2.86 -5.44
N LEU A 3 -15.12 -1.76 -5.64
CA LEU A 3 -13.69 -1.80 -6.05
C LEU A 3 -12.77 -2.40 -4.98
N GLY A 4 -13.11 -2.29 -3.69
CA GLY A 4 -12.31 -2.84 -2.60
C GLY A 4 -12.44 -4.36 -2.49
N LEU A 5 -13.65 -4.90 -2.71
CA LEU A 5 -13.92 -6.33 -2.79
C LEU A 5 -13.29 -6.96 -4.03
N ALA A 6 -13.37 -6.29 -5.19
CA ALA A 6 -12.69 -6.75 -6.40
C ALA A 6 -11.16 -6.77 -6.24
N GLY A 7 -10.58 -5.77 -5.57
CA GLY A 7 -9.16 -5.74 -5.23
C GLY A 7 -8.74 -6.88 -4.31
N LEU A 8 -9.55 -7.21 -3.31
CA LEU A 8 -9.31 -8.34 -2.39
C LEU A 8 -9.40 -9.71 -3.07
N ILE A 9 -10.35 -9.89 -3.99
CA ILE A 9 -10.48 -11.12 -4.76
C ILE A 9 -9.29 -11.26 -5.71
N LEU A 10 -8.88 -10.16 -6.38
CA LEU A 10 -7.67 -10.14 -7.20
C LEU A 10 -6.42 -10.43 -6.39
N GLU A 11 -6.30 -9.88 -5.18
CA GLU A 11 -5.20 -10.19 -4.29
C GLU A 11 -5.21 -11.66 -3.90
N ALA A 12 -6.33 -12.19 -3.39
CA ALA A 12 -6.41 -13.57 -2.95
C ALA A 12 -6.12 -14.59 -4.08
N THR A 13 -6.40 -14.24 -5.34
CA THR A 13 -6.14 -15.10 -6.51
C THR A 13 -4.79 -14.88 -7.19
N LEU A 14 -4.23 -13.67 -7.19
CA LEU A 14 -2.93 -13.37 -7.82
C LEU A 14 -1.74 -13.41 -6.84
N LEU A 15 -1.96 -13.32 -5.52
CA LEU A 15 -0.90 -13.29 -4.50
C LEU A 15 0.00 -14.53 -4.43
N PRO A 16 -0.40 -15.76 -4.81
CA PRO A 16 0.55 -16.87 -4.87
C PRO A 16 1.54 -16.74 -6.03
N ALA A 17 1.18 -16.01 -7.10
CA ALA A 17 1.93 -15.96 -8.36
C ALA A 17 2.94 -14.80 -8.44
N LEU A 18 2.82 -13.78 -7.57
CA LEU A 18 3.73 -12.62 -7.52
C LEU A 18 4.74 -12.68 -6.37
N LYS A 19 5.30 -13.87 -6.11
CA LYS A 19 6.59 -13.98 -5.42
C LYS A 19 7.71 -13.63 -6.38
N MET A 20 8.03 -12.35 -6.55
CA MET A 20 9.31 -11.97 -7.15
C MET A 20 10.39 -11.95 -6.06
N ALA A 21 11.43 -12.77 -6.24
CA ALA A 21 12.66 -12.79 -5.44
C ALA A 21 12.55 -13.16 -3.96
N GLY A 22 11.57 -13.99 -3.55
CA GLY A 22 11.48 -14.49 -2.17
C GLY A 22 10.92 -13.49 -1.14
N VAL A 23 10.51 -12.31 -1.62
CA VAL A 23 10.01 -11.19 -0.83
C VAL A 23 8.54 -10.99 -1.19
N LYS A 24 7.62 -11.10 -0.22
CA LYS A 24 6.17 -10.96 -0.45
C LYS A 24 5.85 -9.47 -0.63
N ALA A 25 5.51 -9.07 -1.85
CA ALA A 25 5.00 -7.73 -2.12
C ALA A 25 3.67 -7.50 -1.38
N ASP A 26 3.54 -6.34 -0.74
CA ASP A 26 2.33 -5.96 0.01
C ASP A 26 1.43 -5.11 -0.89
N LEU A 27 0.65 -5.80 -1.73
CA LEU A 27 -0.25 -5.17 -2.68
C LEU A 27 -1.37 -4.40 -1.96
N LEU A 28 -1.90 -4.89 -0.83
CA LEU A 28 -2.82 -4.14 0.05
C LEU A 28 -2.26 -2.76 0.37
N THR A 29 -0.97 -2.66 0.73
CA THR A 29 -0.33 -1.37 1.05
C THR A 29 -0.18 -0.47 -0.17
N VAL A 30 0.14 -1.03 -1.35
CA VAL A 30 0.19 -0.27 -2.61
C VAL A 30 -1.20 0.28 -2.98
N PHE A 31 -2.24 -0.56 -2.94
CA PHE A 31 -3.62 -0.15 -3.19
C PHE A 31 -4.11 0.90 -2.19
N LEU A 32 -3.79 0.70 -0.91
CA LEU A 32 -4.11 1.64 0.15
C LEU A 32 -3.44 3.00 -0.09
N ALA A 33 -2.16 3.02 -0.46
CA ALA A 33 -1.43 4.26 -0.76
C ALA A 33 -2.06 5.03 -1.92
N ILE A 34 -2.35 4.36 -3.04
CA ILE A 34 -2.99 5.00 -4.21
C ILE A 34 -4.39 5.50 -3.84
N PHE A 35 -5.21 4.67 -3.20
CA PHE A 35 -6.59 5.03 -2.89
C PHE A 35 -6.67 6.15 -1.85
N ALA A 36 -5.86 6.09 -0.79
CA ALA A 36 -5.79 7.13 0.23
C ALA A 36 -5.34 8.46 -0.37
N PHE A 37 -4.30 8.45 -1.20
CA PHE A 37 -3.82 9.64 -1.90
C PHE A 37 -4.89 10.28 -2.79
N LEU A 38 -5.68 9.47 -3.51
CA LEU A 38 -6.75 9.97 -4.37
C LEU A 38 -7.99 10.44 -3.61
N LYS A 39 -8.39 9.70 -2.57
CA LYS A 39 -9.70 9.86 -1.92
C LYS A 39 -9.65 10.66 -0.62
N GLY A 40 -8.48 10.81 -0.01
CA GLY A 40 -8.21 11.59 1.20
C GLY A 40 -8.23 10.78 2.49
N ALA A 41 -7.73 11.39 3.56
CA ALA A 41 -7.50 10.78 4.88
C ALA A 41 -8.66 9.95 5.45
N PRO A 42 -9.93 10.44 5.53
CA PRO A 42 -11.00 9.65 6.13
C PRO A 42 -11.34 8.38 5.33
N ARG A 43 -11.23 8.44 3.99
CA ARG A 43 -11.47 7.28 3.13
C ARG A 43 -10.28 6.32 3.11
N GLY A 44 -9.06 6.84 3.22
CA GLY A 44 -7.85 6.04 3.41
C GLY A 44 -7.88 5.27 4.73
N ALA A 45 -8.28 5.91 5.82
CA ALA A 45 -8.44 5.27 7.13
C ALA A 45 -9.46 4.12 7.09
N ALA A 46 -10.63 4.37 6.50
CA ALA A 46 -11.67 3.35 6.38
C ALA A 46 -11.20 2.13 5.56
N LEU A 47 -10.52 2.35 4.44
CA LEU A 47 -9.98 1.26 3.62
C LEU A 47 -8.87 0.50 4.38
N GLY A 48 -7.98 1.23 5.05
CA GLY A 48 -6.90 0.64 5.85
C GLY A 48 -7.43 -0.22 6.99
N PHE A 49 -8.47 0.23 7.67
CA PHE A 49 -9.15 -0.56 8.71
C PHE A 49 -9.71 -1.88 8.15
N ILE A 50 -10.42 -1.82 7.01
CA ILE A 50 -10.99 -3.01 6.37
C ILE A 50 -9.88 -4.00 5.96
N TYR A 51 -8.83 -3.50 5.31
CA TYR A 51 -7.69 -4.32 4.87
C TYR A 51 -6.96 -4.97 6.05
N GLY A 52 -6.72 -4.22 7.12
CA GLY A 52 -6.07 -4.78 8.30
C GLY A 52 -6.96 -5.77 9.05
N LEU A 53 -8.27 -5.55 9.09
CA LEU A 53 -9.20 -6.49 9.70
C LEU A 53 -9.28 -7.81 8.92
N LEU A 54 -9.13 -7.76 7.60
CA LEU A 54 -9.05 -8.95 6.75
C LEU A 54 -7.73 -9.70 6.93
N GLU A 55 -6.61 -9.00 7.09
CA GLU A 55 -5.35 -9.64 7.47
C GLU A 55 -5.41 -10.28 8.84
N ASP A 56 -6.04 -9.62 9.80
CA ASP A 56 -6.24 -10.15 11.15
C ASP A 56 -7.04 -11.47 11.11
N LEU A 57 -8.09 -11.53 10.28
CA LEU A 57 -8.89 -12.75 10.07
C LEU A 57 -8.10 -13.85 9.34
N TYR A 58 -7.25 -13.49 8.38
CA TYR A 58 -6.45 -14.46 7.62
C TYR A 58 -5.30 -15.06 8.43
N LEU A 59 -4.59 -14.23 9.22
CA LEU A 59 -3.44 -14.66 10.01
C LEU A 59 -3.82 -15.28 11.35
N ALA A 60 -5.06 -15.07 11.82
CA ALA A 60 -5.63 -15.62 13.07
C ALA A 60 -4.75 -15.42 14.33
N LYS A 61 -3.86 -14.42 14.32
CA LYS A 61 -2.91 -14.15 15.42
C LYS A 61 -3.43 -13.14 16.42
N PHE A 62 -3.73 -11.92 15.96
CA PHE A 62 -4.17 -10.82 16.83
C PHE A 62 -5.26 -10.02 16.12
N LEU A 63 -6.52 -10.22 16.53
CA LEU A 63 -7.64 -9.46 15.99
C LEU A 63 -7.51 -7.97 16.35
N GLY A 64 -7.49 -7.10 15.34
CA GLY A 64 -7.50 -5.64 15.48
C GLY A 64 -6.14 -4.96 15.35
N LEU A 65 -5.02 -5.69 15.46
CA LEU A 65 -3.70 -5.06 15.42
C LEU A 65 -3.33 -4.58 14.01
N ASN A 66 -3.55 -5.42 12.99
CA ASN A 66 -3.32 -5.00 11.61
C ASN A 66 -4.39 -3.98 11.19
N ALA A 67 -5.64 -4.13 11.64
CA ALA A 67 -6.71 -3.16 11.40
C ALA A 67 -6.32 -1.74 11.87
N LEU A 68 -5.82 -1.61 13.10
CA LEU A 68 -5.40 -0.32 13.65
C LEU A 68 -4.19 0.25 12.88
N THR A 69 -3.17 -0.58 12.65
CA THR A 69 -1.92 -0.17 12.01
C THR A 69 -2.15 0.31 10.58
N ARG A 70 -2.95 -0.42 9.81
CA ARG A 70 -3.30 -0.04 8.43
C ARG A 70 -4.27 1.13 8.38
N MET A 71 -5.19 1.27 9.34
CA MET A 71 -6.04 2.46 9.45
C MET A 71 -5.21 3.73 9.61
N VAL A 72 -4.26 3.73 10.56
CA VAL A 72 -3.38 4.88 10.80
C VAL A 72 -2.52 5.16 9.56
N SER A 73 -1.93 4.12 8.96
CA SER A 73 -1.13 4.26 7.74
C SER A 73 -1.93 4.86 6.59
N GLY A 74 -3.15 4.36 6.35
CA GLY A 74 -4.05 4.88 5.33
C GLY A 74 -4.54 6.30 5.60
N TYR A 75 -4.72 6.68 6.86
CA TYR A 75 -5.03 8.06 7.23
C TYR A 75 -3.86 8.99 6.89
N LEU A 76 -2.64 8.63 7.29
CA LEU A 76 -1.42 9.42 7.03
C LEU A 76 -1.15 9.58 5.53
N MET A 77 -1.26 8.50 4.75
CA MET A 77 -1.16 8.55 3.29
C MET A 77 -2.24 9.43 2.66
N GLY A 78 -3.43 9.46 3.26
CA GLY A 78 -4.55 10.26 2.76
C GLY A 78 -4.49 11.73 3.15
N LEU A 79 -3.78 12.10 4.22
CA LEU A 79 -3.47 13.50 4.53
C LEU A 79 -2.62 14.12 3.43
N SER A 80 -1.75 13.32 2.82
CA SER A 80 -0.88 13.75 1.72
C SER A 80 -1.67 14.24 0.51
N LYS A 81 -2.95 13.90 0.38
CA LYS A 81 -3.83 14.46 -0.66
C LYS A 81 -3.95 15.98 -0.59
N ASP A 82 -4.01 16.53 0.62
CA ASP A 82 -4.22 17.97 0.82
C ASP A 82 -2.88 18.74 0.74
N TRP A 83 -1.76 18.04 0.93
CA TRP A 83 -0.41 18.61 0.92
C TRP A 83 0.32 18.44 -0.43
N LEU A 84 0.04 17.38 -1.18
CA LEU A 84 0.64 17.10 -2.48
C LEU A 84 -0.40 17.26 -3.59
N ASN A 85 -0.02 18.01 -4.63
CA ASN A 85 -0.81 18.11 -5.84
C ASN A 85 -1.00 16.73 -6.48
N GLN A 86 -2.25 16.43 -6.85
CA GLN A 86 -2.62 15.18 -7.52
C GLN A 86 -2.01 15.04 -8.93
N ASP A 87 -1.47 16.12 -9.49
CA ASP A 87 -0.74 16.06 -10.75
C ASP A 87 0.66 15.41 -10.60
N ASN A 88 1.16 15.27 -9.37
CA ASN A 88 2.47 14.70 -9.14
C ASN A 88 2.42 13.17 -9.03
N LEU A 89 2.91 12.48 -10.07
CA LEU A 89 2.98 11.02 -10.16
C LEU A 89 3.81 10.38 -9.04
N LEU A 90 4.77 11.11 -8.47
CA LEU A 90 5.67 10.61 -7.43
C LEU A 90 5.02 10.53 -6.03
N GLY A 91 3.91 11.24 -5.81
CA GLY A 91 3.25 11.29 -4.50
C GLY A 91 2.93 9.92 -3.91
N PRO A 92 2.10 9.09 -4.57
CA PRO A 92 1.76 7.76 -4.06
C PRO A 92 2.95 6.81 -4.01
N ALA A 93 3.96 6.98 -4.88
CA ALA A 93 5.18 6.18 -4.88
C ALA A 93 6.03 6.42 -3.62
N ILE A 94 6.23 7.68 -3.25
CA ILE A 94 6.98 8.07 -2.04
C ILE A 94 6.23 7.59 -0.79
N LEU A 95 4.90 7.69 -0.76
CA LEU A 95 4.10 7.24 0.38
C LEU A 95 4.17 5.73 0.57
N ALA A 96 4.07 4.96 -0.52
CA ALA A 96 4.22 3.50 -0.46
C ALA A 96 5.65 3.11 -0.02
N PHE A 97 6.67 3.81 -0.51
CA PHE A 97 8.06 3.59 -0.11
C PHE A 97 8.27 3.84 1.40
N LEU A 98 7.85 5.00 1.90
CA LEU A 98 8.00 5.37 3.31
C LEU A 98 7.20 4.45 4.23
N ALA A 99 5.97 4.08 3.86
CA ALA A 99 5.16 3.17 4.65
C ALA A 99 5.77 1.77 4.74
N THR A 100 6.35 1.28 3.65
CA THR A 100 7.02 -0.03 3.62
C THR A 100 8.27 -0.02 4.50
N ILE A 101 9.04 1.08 4.49
CA ILE A 101 10.17 1.25 5.41
C ILE A 101 9.70 1.27 6.87
N GLY A 102 8.65 2.03 7.17
CA GLY A 102 8.07 2.11 8.51
C GLY A 102 7.60 0.75 9.03
N GLN A 103 6.85 0.00 8.21
CA GLN A 103 6.44 -1.37 8.54
C GLN A 103 7.64 -2.31 8.72
N GLY A 104 8.63 -2.24 7.83
CA GLY A 104 9.84 -3.05 7.93
C GLY A 104 10.64 -2.77 9.21
N PHE A 105 10.73 -1.50 9.61
CA PHE A 105 11.39 -1.11 10.86
C PHE A 105 10.62 -1.63 12.08
N LEU A 106 9.30 -1.49 12.11
CA LEU A 106 8.47 -2.04 13.18
C LEU A 106 8.60 -3.56 13.27
N PHE A 107 8.64 -4.26 12.13
CA PHE A 107 8.81 -5.72 12.10
C PHE A 107 10.16 -6.15 12.71
N LEU A 108 11.26 -5.46 12.34
CA LEU A 108 12.58 -5.73 12.90
C LEU A 108 12.63 -5.44 14.41
N LEU A 109 12.00 -4.35 14.86
CA LEU A 109 11.93 -3.97 16.27
C LEU A 109 11.15 -4.99 17.09
N VAL A 110 9.97 -5.41 16.63
CA VAL A 110 9.17 -6.45 17.30
C VAL A 110 9.90 -7.79 17.31
N GLY A 111 10.54 -8.17 16.20
CA GLY A 111 11.34 -9.40 16.12
C GLY A 111 12.49 -9.42 17.13
N HIS A 112 13.15 -8.28 17.33
CA HIS A 112 14.20 -8.16 18.33
C HIS A 112 13.67 -8.28 19.77
N LEU A 113 12.55 -7.63 20.09
CA LEU A 113 11.88 -7.74 21.39
C LEU A 113 11.39 -9.17 21.67
N ALA A 114 11.01 -9.92 20.64
CA ALA A 114 10.64 -11.32 20.72
C ALA A 114 11.84 -12.28 20.88
N GLY A 115 13.07 -11.75 20.98
CA GLY A 115 14.29 -12.53 21.23
C GLY A 115 14.93 -13.12 19.96
N PHE A 116 14.44 -12.79 18.76
CA PHE A 116 15.09 -13.20 17.53
C PHE A 116 16.36 -12.36 17.30
N LYS A 117 17.50 -13.04 17.15
CA LYS A 117 18.76 -12.42 16.73
C LYS A 117 18.75 -12.20 15.21
N TYR A 118 17.96 -11.24 14.74
CA TYR A 118 18.01 -10.81 13.35
C TYR A 118 19.20 -9.85 13.13
N PRO A 119 19.99 -10.01 12.07
CA PRO A 119 20.95 -9.01 11.65
C PRO A 119 20.18 -7.79 11.12
N TRP A 120 19.99 -6.78 11.99
CA TRP A 120 19.20 -5.58 11.73
C TRP A 120 19.56 -4.91 10.40
N LEU A 121 20.85 -4.71 10.15
CA LEU A 121 21.33 -4.03 8.94
C LEU A 121 21.05 -4.86 7.68
N ALA A 122 21.23 -6.19 7.76
CA ALA A 122 20.97 -7.07 6.64
C ALA A 122 19.46 -7.23 6.37
N GLY A 123 18.62 -7.25 7.40
CA GLY A 123 17.15 -7.25 7.24
C GLY A 123 16.65 -5.96 6.61
N LEU A 124 17.19 -4.81 7.03
CA LEU A 124 16.85 -3.52 6.45
C LEU A 124 17.29 -3.43 4.98
N LEU A 125 18.55 -3.75 4.68
CA LEU A 125 19.13 -3.59 3.34
C LEU A 125 18.68 -4.66 2.34
N ASN A 126 18.48 -5.91 2.76
CA ASN A 126 18.17 -7.02 1.85
C ASN A 126 16.69 -7.39 1.78
N VAL A 127 15.86 -6.88 2.70
CA VAL A 127 14.41 -7.19 2.71
C VAL A 127 13.59 -5.91 2.65
N VAL A 128 13.77 -4.99 3.61
CA VAL A 128 12.92 -3.80 3.72
C VAL A 128 13.15 -2.82 2.57
N LEU A 129 14.41 -2.54 2.22
CA LEU A 129 14.75 -1.62 1.13
C LEU A 129 14.27 -2.13 -0.24
N PRO A 130 14.54 -3.40 -0.63
CA PRO A 130 14.02 -3.96 -1.88
C PRO A 130 12.49 -3.98 -1.91
N MET A 131 11.81 -4.31 -0.79
CA MET A 131 10.35 -4.21 -0.68
C MET A 131 9.86 -2.79 -0.93
N ALA A 132 10.50 -1.80 -0.30
CA ALA A 132 10.09 -0.41 -0.40
C ALA A 132 10.24 0.11 -1.84
N VAL A 133 11.35 -0.21 -2.50
CA VAL A 133 11.55 0.13 -3.92
C VAL A 133 10.53 -0.57 -4.80
N TYR A 134 10.23 -1.85 -4.54
CA TYR A 134 9.24 -2.61 -5.30
C TYR A 134 7.83 -2.02 -5.16
N ASN A 135 7.39 -1.77 -3.92
CA ASN A 135 6.08 -1.18 -3.62
C ASN A 135 5.96 0.25 -4.15
N GLY A 136 7.01 1.07 -4.02
CA GLY A 136 7.06 2.43 -4.58
C GLY A 136 6.96 2.43 -6.10
N SER A 137 7.68 1.52 -6.76
CA SER A 137 7.66 1.37 -8.23
C SER A 137 6.30 0.88 -8.74
N LEU A 138 5.68 -0.07 -8.03
CA LEU A 138 4.32 -0.52 -8.35
C LEU A 138 3.28 0.59 -8.15
N ALA A 139 3.41 1.38 -7.08
CA ALA A 139 2.53 2.52 -6.84
C ALA A 139 2.64 3.58 -7.95
N LEU A 140 3.87 3.86 -8.40
CA LEU A 140 4.14 4.75 -9.52
C LEU A 140 3.47 4.25 -10.81
N LEU A 141 3.69 2.98 -11.16
CA LEU A 141 3.13 2.36 -12.37
C LEU A 141 1.60 2.35 -12.31
N GLY A 142 1.02 1.87 -11.20
CA GLY A 142 -0.43 1.82 -11.01
C GLY A 142 -1.08 3.19 -11.12
N TYR A 143 -0.45 4.22 -10.57
CA TYR A 143 -0.94 5.59 -10.64
C TYR A 143 -0.82 6.19 -12.06
N SER A 144 0.27 5.92 -12.77
CA SER A 144 0.45 6.32 -14.17
C SER A 144 -0.63 5.73 -15.08
N PHE A 145 -0.98 4.45 -14.90
CA PHE A 145 -2.08 3.83 -15.65
C PHE A 145 -3.43 4.49 -15.34
N TYR A 146 -3.67 4.88 -14.09
CA TYR A 146 -4.89 5.59 -13.70
C TYR A 146 -5.01 6.95 -14.41
N GLN A 147 -3.94 7.76 -14.40
CA GLN A 147 -3.96 9.05 -15.09
C GLN A 147 -4.08 8.92 -16.61
N GLY A 148 -3.40 7.94 -17.22
CA GLY A 148 -3.52 7.66 -18.66
C GLY A 148 -4.94 7.27 -19.07
N GLY A 149 -5.61 6.44 -18.27
CA GLY A 149 -7.02 6.08 -18.47
C GLY A 149 -7.98 7.27 -18.27
N ALA A 150 -7.73 8.11 -17.26
CA ALA A 150 -8.51 9.32 -17.01
C ALA A 150 -8.38 10.37 -18.13
N ALA A 151 -7.17 10.52 -18.69
CA ALA A 151 -6.90 11.40 -19.83
C ALA A 151 -7.59 10.93 -21.13
N TRP A 152 -7.70 9.61 -21.33
CA TRP A 152 -8.43 9.05 -22.47
C TRP A 152 -9.94 9.29 -22.38
N GLY A 153 -10.51 9.16 -21.18
CA GLY A 153 -11.95 9.39 -20.95
C GLY A 153 -12.37 10.85 -21.18
N THR A 154 -11.53 11.81 -20.83
CA THR A 154 -11.79 13.25 -21.06
C THR A 154 -11.63 13.64 -22.53
N ARG A 155 -10.69 13.05 -23.27
CA ARG A 155 -10.58 13.23 -24.73
C ARG A 155 -11.82 12.75 -25.49
N LYS A 156 -12.40 11.61 -25.13
CA LYS A 156 -13.63 11.11 -25.78
C LYS A 156 -14.84 12.04 -25.56
N ARG A 157 -14.94 12.71 -24.40
CA ARG A 157 -16.03 13.65 -24.11
C ARG A 157 -15.94 14.97 -24.89
N LYS A 158 -14.74 15.39 -25.28
CA LYS A 158 -14.51 16.58 -26.14
C LYS A 158 -14.70 16.33 -27.63
N ILE A 159 -14.63 15.07 -28.08
CA ILE A 159 -14.80 14.69 -29.49
C ILE A 159 -16.26 14.34 -29.81
N GLY A 160 -17.08 14.09 -28.77
CA GLY A 160 -18.51 13.78 -28.88
C GLY A 160 -19.47 14.93 -28.54
N SER A 161 -18.99 16.19 -28.48
CA SER A 161 -19.79 17.42 -28.33
C SER A 161 -19.52 18.36 -29.50
#